data_AF-A0A4V1SC72-F1
#
_entry.id   AF-A0A4V1SC72-F1
#
_cell.length_a   1.000
_cell.length_b   1.000
_cell.length_c   1.000
_cell.angle_alpha   90.00
_cell.angle_beta   90.00
_cell.angle_gamma   90.00
#
_symmetry.space_group_name_H-M   'P 1'
#
loop_
_entity.id
_entity.type
_entity.pdbx_description
1 polymer ?
#
loop_
_entity_poly.entity_id
_entity_poly.type
_entity_poly.pdbx_seq_one_letter_code
_entity_poly.pdbx_strand_id
1 'polypeptide(L)'
;MSFDDPLLDRRTAMLALSGAALTLVAATPAPAWSSTVTTTPIGAFLVGNPAAKVKLVEYFSYTCHVCADFAKAGTLPLKTGYIDRGLV
;
A
#
# COMPACT_ATOMS: atom_id res chain seq x y z
N MET A 1 -36.69 -43.91 -19.50
CA MET A 1 -36.13 -42.57 -19.74
C MET A 1 -35.27 -42.18 -18.54
N SER A 2 -34.06 -42.72 -18.43
CA SER A 2 -33.04 -42.25 -17.48
C SER A 2 -31.69 -42.71 -18.01
N PHE A 3 -30.98 -41.81 -18.67
CA PHE A 3 -29.54 -41.94 -18.91
C PHE A 3 -28.86 -41.14 -17.81
N ASP A 4 -28.57 -41.81 -16.71
CA ASP A 4 -27.71 -41.31 -15.64
C ASP A 4 -26.28 -41.62 -16.08
N ASP A 5 -25.62 -40.65 -16.73
CA ASP A 5 -24.26 -40.80 -17.25
C ASP A 5 -23.26 -40.20 -16.25
N PRO A 6 -22.61 -41.01 -15.40
CA PRO A 6 -21.73 -40.55 -14.32
C PRO A 6 -20.47 -39.83 -14.82
N LEU A 7 -20.20 -39.91 -16.13
CA LEU A 7 -19.10 -39.25 -16.79
C LEU A 7 -19.39 -37.77 -17.04
N LEU A 8 -20.67 -37.40 -17.22
CA LEU A 8 -21.11 -36.01 -17.34
C LEU A 8 -20.96 -35.29 -16.00
N ASP A 9 -21.35 -35.94 -14.90
CA ASP A 9 -21.29 -35.40 -13.53
C ASP A 9 -19.84 -35.12 -13.08
N ARG A 10 -18.93 -36.06 -13.41
CA ARG A 10 -17.50 -35.92 -13.13
C ARG A 10 -16.81 -34.84 -13.97
N ARG A 11 -17.30 -34.57 -15.19
CA ARG A 11 -16.84 -33.47 -16.06
C ARG A 11 -17.32 -32.11 -15.53
N THR A 12 -18.57 -32.01 -15.07
CA THR A 12 -19.09 -30.80 -14.41
C THR A 12 -18.35 -30.50 -13.10
N ALA A 13 -18.02 -31.52 -12.31
CA ALA A 13 -17.22 -31.34 -11.09
C ALA A 13 -15.81 -30.81 -11.39
N MET A 14 -15.15 -31.30 -12.44
CA MET A 14 -13.84 -30.80 -12.89
C MET A 14 -13.90 -29.35 -13.42
N LEU A 15 -14.94 -28.99 -14.18
CA LEU A 15 -15.11 -27.61 -14.64
C LEU A 15 -15.35 -26.64 -13.47
N ALA A 16 -16.13 -27.06 -12.47
CA ALA A 16 -16.38 -26.26 -11.27
C ALA A 16 -15.10 -26.02 -10.46
N LEU A 17 -14.22 -27.01 -10.36
CA LEU A 17 -12.93 -26.88 -9.65
C LEU A 17 -11.93 -26.01 -10.42
N SER A 18 -11.99 -26.01 -11.76
CA SER A 18 -11.08 -25.24 -12.62
C SER A 18 -11.43 -23.75 -12.68
N GLY A 19 -12.71 -23.39 -12.52
CA GLY A 19 -13.16 -21.99 -12.52
C GLY A 19 -12.79 -21.20 -11.25
N ALA A 20 -12.60 -21.88 -10.12
CA ALA A 20 -12.32 -21.24 -8.84
C ALA A 20 -10.87 -20.76 -8.65
N ALA A 21 -9.95 -21.15 -9.53
CA ALA A 21 -8.51 -20.85 -9.37
C ALA A 21 -8.05 -19.51 -9.98
N LEU A 22 -8.93 -18.78 -10.69
CA LEU A 22 -8.53 -17.63 -11.51
C LEU A 22 -8.65 -16.25 -10.85
N THR A 23 -9.09 -16.17 -9.59
CA THR A 23 -9.14 -14.89 -8.87
C THR A 23 -7.90 -14.66 -8.00
N LEU A 24 -6.70 -14.78 -8.58
CA LEU A 24 -5.57 -14.03 -8.03
C LEU A 24 -5.84 -12.56 -8.34
N VAL A 25 -6.44 -11.87 -7.39
CA VAL A 25 -6.51 -10.41 -7.40
C VAL A 25 -5.06 -9.93 -7.43
N ALA A 26 -4.62 -9.42 -8.57
CA ALA A 26 -3.37 -8.69 -8.65
C ALA A 26 -3.47 -7.54 -7.64
N ALA A 27 -2.65 -7.58 -6.58
CA ALA A 27 -2.58 -6.48 -5.63
C ALA A 27 -2.19 -5.23 -6.42
N THR A 28 -3.10 -4.25 -6.47
CA THR A 28 -2.77 -2.94 -7.02
C THR A 28 -1.52 -2.43 -6.30
N PRO A 29 -0.50 -1.95 -7.02
CA PRO A 29 0.67 -1.36 -6.39
C PRO A 29 0.21 -0.36 -5.35
N ALA A 30 0.75 -0.47 -4.13
CA ALA A 30 0.48 0.52 -3.11
C ALA A 30 0.80 1.92 -3.68
N PRO A 31 -0.05 2.93 -3.43
CA PRO A 31 0.25 4.28 -3.85
C PRO A 31 1.65 4.68 -3.35
N ALA A 32 2.42 5.38 -4.17
CA ALA A 32 3.68 5.98 -3.72
C ALA A 32 3.37 7.15 -2.77
N TRP A 33 3.01 6.82 -1.53
CA TRP A 33 2.56 7.78 -0.50
C TRP A 33 3.60 8.88 -0.26
N SER A 34 4.89 8.58 -0.42
CA SER A 34 5.96 9.58 -0.31
C SER A 34 5.96 10.68 -1.37
N SER A 35 5.17 10.53 -2.45
CA SER A 35 4.91 11.56 -3.46
C SER A 35 3.64 12.36 -3.19
N THR A 36 2.85 11.95 -2.18
CA THR A 36 1.61 12.64 -1.80
C THR A 36 1.93 13.70 -0.75
N VAL A 37 1.79 14.98 -1.12
CA VAL A 37 2.09 16.12 -0.24
C VAL A 37 0.91 17.08 -0.21
N THR A 38 0.47 17.47 0.98
CA THR A 38 -0.53 18.51 1.18
C THR A 38 -0.06 19.52 2.23
N THR A 39 -0.60 20.72 2.21
CA THR A 39 -0.32 21.75 3.23
C THR A 39 -1.46 21.79 4.23
N THR A 40 -1.14 21.74 5.51
CA THR A 40 -2.10 21.85 6.61
C THR A 40 -2.48 23.31 6.87
N PRO A 41 -3.57 23.59 7.63
CA PRO A 41 -3.99 24.97 7.93
C PRO A 41 -2.93 25.80 8.67
N ILE A 42 -2.03 25.15 9.41
CA ILE A 42 -0.92 25.81 10.10
C ILE A 42 0.31 26.03 9.21
N GLY A 43 0.21 25.71 7.91
CA GLY A 43 1.30 25.84 6.94
C GLY A 43 2.32 24.71 6.93
N ALA A 44 2.14 23.66 7.74
CA ALA A 44 3.03 22.50 7.75
C ALA A 44 2.74 21.56 6.56
N PHE A 45 3.77 20.87 6.07
CA PHE A 45 3.65 19.86 5.02
C PHE A 45 3.27 18.51 5.61
N LEU A 46 2.17 17.93 5.13
CA LEU A 46 1.78 16.55 5.39
C LEU A 46 2.21 15.72 4.19
N VAL A 47 3.06 14.72 4.44
CA VAL A 47 3.54 13.76 3.44
C VAL A 47 3.03 12.38 3.82
N GLY A 48 2.49 11.63 2.85
CA GLY A 48 2.09 10.24 3.08
C GLY A 48 0.58 10.00 3.16
N ASN A 49 0.21 8.88 3.80
CA ASN A 49 -1.19 8.48 3.97
C ASN A 49 -1.84 9.25 5.14
N PRO A 50 -2.84 10.12 4.90
CA PRO A 50 -3.53 10.83 5.98
C PRO A 50 -4.24 9.90 6.96
N ALA A 51 -4.56 8.66 6.56
CA ALA A 51 -5.17 7.63 7.40
C ALA A 51 -4.15 6.72 8.14
N ALA A 52 -2.83 6.93 8.00
CA ALA A 52 -1.83 6.17 8.76
C ALA A 52 -2.09 6.23 10.27
N LYS A 53 -1.98 5.09 10.96
CA LYS A 53 -2.28 4.97 12.40
C LYS A 53 -1.35 5.79 13.28
N VAL A 54 -0.09 5.93 12.88
CA VAL A 54 0.92 6.73 13.57
C VAL A 54 1.13 8.01 12.77
N LYS A 55 1.41 9.12 13.46
CA LYS A 55 1.77 10.40 12.85
C LYS A 55 3.15 10.81 13.35
N LEU A 56 4.11 10.91 12.44
CA LEU A 56 5.44 11.44 12.72
C LEU A 56 5.46 12.94 12.43
N VAL A 57 5.93 13.74 13.40
CA VAL A 57 6.06 15.20 13.24
C VAL A 57 7.53 15.56 13.37
N GLU A 58 8.07 16.21 12.34
CA GLU A 58 9.41 16.80 12.38
C GLU A 58 9.31 18.30 12.65
N TYR A 59 9.87 18.73 13.77
CA TYR A 59 10.06 20.15 14.07
C TYR A 59 11.38 20.61 13.46
N PHE A 60 11.29 21.08 12.22
CA PHE A 60 12.44 21.46 11.41
C PHE A 60 12.66 22.98 11.40
N SER A 61 13.93 23.39 11.29
CA SER A 61 14.31 24.77 10.96
C SER A 61 15.30 24.77 9.80
N TYR A 62 15.03 25.60 8.79
CA TYR A 62 15.87 25.73 7.58
C TYR A 62 17.30 26.18 7.88
N THR A 63 17.53 26.83 9.02
CA THR A 63 18.86 27.32 9.42
C THR A 63 19.58 26.38 10.39
N CYS A 64 18.97 25.25 10.77
CA CYS A 64 19.55 24.31 11.71
C CYS A 64 20.39 23.23 11.00
N HIS A 65 21.70 23.19 11.28
CA HIS A 65 22.61 22.25 10.62
C HIS A 65 22.34 20.78 10.98
N VAL A 66 22.00 20.46 12.24
CA VAL A 66 21.65 19.08 12.62
C VAL A 66 20.36 18.60 11.95
N CYS A 67 19.42 19.51 11.70
CA CYS A 67 18.23 19.21 10.91
C CYS A 67 18.58 18.94 9.45
N ALA A 68 19.55 19.67 8.87
CA ALA A 68 20.04 19.39 7.53
C ALA A 68 20.69 18.00 7.43
N ASP A 69 21.44 17.58 8.45
CA ASP A 69 22.05 16.26 8.49
C ASP A 69 20.98 15.16 8.62
N PHE A 70 19.95 15.38 9.44
CA PHE A 70 18.79 14.50 9.50
C PHE A 70 18.05 14.41 8.16
N ALA A 71 17.81 15.53 7.48
CA ALA A 71 17.14 15.52 6.18
C ALA A 71 17.92 14.69 5.13
N LYS A 72 19.25 14.80 5.10
CA LYS A 72 20.11 14.01 4.19
C LYS A 72 20.07 12.52 4.50
N ALA A 73 20.21 12.16 5.78
CA ALA A 73 20.33 10.75 6.18
C ALA A 73 18.97 10.05 6.30
N GLY A 74 17.94 10.77 6.76
CA GLY A 74 16.64 10.23 7.17
C GLY A 74 15.59 10.20 6.06
N THR A 75 15.67 11.07 5.05
CA THR A 75 14.60 11.19 4.03
C THR A 75 14.33 9.87 3.30
N LEU A 76 15.36 9.20 2.77
CA LEU A 76 15.18 7.98 1.99
C LEU A 76 14.68 6.79 2.85
N PRO A 77 15.28 6.51 4.03
CA PRO A 77 14.76 5.48 4.93
C PRO A 77 13.34 5.76 5.41
N LEU A 78 12.98 7.00 5.73
CA LEU A 78 11.62 7.36 6.14
C LEU A 78 10.61 7.12 5.03
N LYS A 79 10.92 7.57 3.81
CA LYS A 79 10.05 7.38 2.64
C LYS A 79 9.80 5.90 2.36
N THR A 80 10.86 5.15 2.13
CA THR A 80 10.77 3.76 1.67
C THR A 80 10.39 2.77 2.77
N GLY A 81 10.85 3.01 4.00
CA GLY A 81 10.64 2.12 5.13
C GLY A 81 9.31 2.31 5.85
N TYR A 82 8.74 3.52 5.79
CA TYR A 82 7.58 3.88 6.62
C TYR A 82 6.46 4.56 5.83
N ILE A 83 6.75 5.65 5.10
CA ILE A 83 5.72 6.45 4.43
C ILE A 83 5.05 5.67 3.29
N ASP A 84 5.83 5.08 2.39
CA ASP A 84 5.32 4.29 1.26
C ASP A 84 4.58 3.02 1.72
N ARG A 85 4.89 2.55 2.92
CA ARG A 85 4.18 1.43 3.56
C ARG A 85 2.92 1.87 4.32
N GLY A 86 2.64 3.17 4.40
CA GLY A 86 1.51 3.74 5.12
C GLY A 86 1.58 3.56 6.64
N LEU A 87 2.79 3.40 7.19
CA LEU A 87 2.99 3.19 8.62
C LEU A 87 2.95 4.50 9.42
N VAL A 88 3.40 5.60 8.81
CA VAL A 88 3.41 6.97 9.35
C VAL A 88 2.85 7.98 8.36
#